data_AF-A0A2D5RWR4-F1
#
_entry.id   AF-A0A2D5RWR4-F1
#
_cell.length_a   1.000
_cell.length_b   1.000
_cell.length_c   1.000
_cell.angle_alpha   90.00
_cell.angle_beta   90.00
_cell.angle_gamma   90.00
#
_symmetry.space_group_name_H-M   'P 1'
#
loop_
_entity.id
_entity.type
_entity.pdbx_description
1 polymer ?
#
loop_
_entity_poly.entity_id
_entity_poly.type
_entity_poly.pdbx_seq_one_letter_code
_entity_poly.pdbx_strand_id
1 'polypeptide(L)'
;MAELIKSVSAESLLTRSLSSQIEALGGEGYNCSVTSTPIKGSYSVKHLFSTDDGDIELVTQNEYMVGLFEVEAKYYLYHCGDAGVFELRKFEGFSDDGSKVYSSVVLGSDYKKVIEGIKNRWPNRVVWNFTIPPLA
;
A
#
# COMPACT_ATOMS: atom_id res chain seq x y z
N MET A 1 -16.12 -3.91 31.26
CA MET A 1 -16.59 -4.34 29.93
C MET A 1 -15.50 -3.98 28.96
N ALA A 2 -15.02 -4.90 28.13
CA ALA A 2 -14.06 -4.55 27.10
C ALA A 2 -14.81 -3.74 26.03
N GLU A 3 -14.41 -2.48 25.82
CA GLU A 3 -14.92 -1.69 24.70
C GLU A 3 -14.59 -2.43 23.40
N LEU A 4 -15.60 -2.62 22.56
CA LEU A 4 -15.48 -3.35 21.31
C LEU A 4 -14.76 -2.43 20.31
N ILE A 5 -13.47 -2.64 20.10
CA ILE A 5 -12.70 -1.88 19.11
C ILE A 5 -13.24 -2.22 17.72
N LYS A 6 -13.66 -1.20 16.97
CA LYS A 6 -14.13 -1.37 15.59
C LYS A 6 -12.92 -1.54 14.67
N SER A 7 -12.77 -2.69 14.03
CA SER A 7 -11.69 -2.95 13.08
C SER A 7 -12.15 -2.71 11.63
N VAL A 8 -11.37 -1.94 10.88
CA VAL A 8 -11.65 -1.50 9.51
C VAL A 8 -10.43 -1.78 8.62
N SER A 9 -10.67 -2.26 7.40
CA SER A 9 -9.61 -2.43 6.39
C SER A 9 -9.33 -1.11 5.69
N ALA A 10 -8.06 -0.74 5.57
CA ALA A 10 -7.65 0.44 4.84
C ALA A 10 -7.77 0.25 3.33
N GLU A 11 -7.99 1.36 2.63
CA GLU A 11 -7.72 1.49 1.21
C GLU A 11 -6.20 1.51 0.96
N SER A 12 -5.80 1.25 -0.28
CA SER A 12 -4.39 1.31 -0.67
C SER A 12 -3.81 2.69 -0.39
N LEU A 13 -2.64 2.74 0.23
CA LEU A 13 -1.96 4.03 0.50
C LEU A 13 -1.52 4.75 -0.78
N LEU A 14 -1.58 4.07 -1.94
CA LEU A 14 -1.41 4.68 -3.26
C LEU A 14 -2.61 5.54 -3.67
N THR A 15 -3.82 5.15 -3.29
CA THR A 15 -5.07 5.83 -3.68
C THR A 15 -5.42 6.93 -2.69
N ARG A 16 -5.24 6.65 -1.39
CA ARG A 16 -5.62 7.56 -0.32
C ARG A 16 -4.63 7.53 0.84
N SER A 17 -4.21 8.72 1.27
CA SER A 17 -3.26 8.85 2.39
C SER A 17 -3.85 8.30 3.70
N LEU A 18 -2.99 7.76 4.57
CA LEU A 18 -3.41 7.22 5.86
C LEU A 18 -4.14 8.27 6.72
N SER A 19 -3.65 9.51 6.76
CA SER A 19 -4.30 10.59 7.52
C SER A 19 -5.72 10.85 7.02
N SER A 20 -5.90 10.95 5.71
CA SER A 20 -7.21 11.19 5.10
C SER A 20 -8.19 10.03 5.28
N GLN A 21 -7.68 8.80 5.47
CA GLN A 21 -8.51 7.64 5.82
C GLN A 21 -8.94 7.71 7.29
N ILE A 22 -8.04 8.08 8.20
CA ILE A 22 -8.32 8.25 9.63
C ILE A 22 -9.33 9.38 9.87
N GLU A 23 -9.14 10.52 9.22
CA GLU A 23 -10.05 11.68 9.29
C GLU A 23 -11.46 11.31 8.82
N ALA A 24 -11.58 10.51 7.76
CA ALA A 24 -12.88 10.06 7.27
C ALA A 24 -13.57 9.04 8.18
N LEU A 25 -12.84 8.42 9.10
CA LEU A 25 -13.38 7.56 10.14
C LEU A 25 -13.70 8.33 11.43
N GLY A 26 -13.48 9.64 11.46
CA GLY A 26 -13.74 10.51 12.61
C GLY A 26 -12.55 10.71 13.55
N GLY A 27 -11.34 10.30 13.15
CA GLY A 27 -10.11 10.59 13.91
C GLY A 27 -9.48 11.94 13.54
N GLU A 28 -8.51 12.39 14.34
CA GLU A 28 -7.82 13.69 14.13
C GLU A 28 -6.66 13.66 13.11
N GLY A 29 -6.49 12.52 12.41
CA GLY A 29 -5.39 12.29 11.46
C GLY A 29 -4.20 11.53 12.06
N TYR A 30 -3.25 11.12 11.21
CA TYR A 30 -2.20 10.15 11.59
C TYR A 30 -1.23 10.66 12.67
N ASN A 31 -0.92 11.96 12.69
CA ASN A 31 0.07 12.53 13.61
C ASN A 31 -0.50 12.92 14.98
N CYS A 32 -1.80 12.67 15.21
CA CYS A 32 -2.54 13.11 16.39
C CYS A 32 -2.90 11.92 17.28
N SER A 33 -1.87 11.25 17.85
CA SER A 33 -2.02 10.14 18.82
C SER A 33 -2.39 8.76 18.25
N VAL A 34 -1.98 8.45 17.02
CA VAL A 34 -2.18 7.12 16.42
C VAL A 34 -1.09 6.13 16.87
N THR A 35 -1.49 5.00 17.43
CA THR A 35 -0.56 3.92 17.77
C THR A 35 -0.44 2.94 16.61
N SER A 36 0.79 2.66 16.17
CA SER A 36 1.05 1.79 15.01
C SER A 36 1.79 0.53 15.42
N THR A 37 1.24 -0.64 15.09
CA THR A 37 1.84 -1.95 15.39
C THR A 37 1.93 -2.80 14.12
N PRO A 38 3.14 -3.20 13.69
CA PRO A 38 3.30 -4.12 12.57
C PRO A 38 2.62 -5.47 12.84
N ILE A 39 2.00 -6.06 11.82
CA ILE A 39 1.51 -7.44 11.88
C ILE A 39 2.65 -8.36 11.48
N LYS A 40 3.10 -9.21 12.42
CA LYS A 40 4.18 -10.17 12.16
C LYS A 40 3.82 -11.11 11.01
N GLY A 41 4.78 -11.34 10.11
CA GLY A 41 4.63 -12.17 8.92
C GLY A 41 3.91 -11.48 7.75
N SER A 42 3.61 -10.19 7.84
CA SER A 42 2.97 -9.45 6.74
C SER A 42 3.54 -8.04 6.57
N TYR A 43 3.14 -7.37 5.50
CA TYR A 43 3.46 -5.95 5.25
C TYR A 43 2.44 -5.00 5.92
N SER A 44 1.40 -5.55 6.54
CA SER A 44 0.32 -4.78 7.14
C SER A 44 0.73 -4.18 8.47
N VAL A 45 0.16 -3.02 8.77
CA VAL A 45 0.30 -2.31 10.03
C VAL A 45 -1.10 -2.03 10.58
N LYS A 46 -1.27 -2.26 11.89
CA LYS A 46 -2.47 -1.87 12.65
C LYS A 46 -2.28 -0.46 13.19
N HIS A 47 -3.22 0.42 12.90
CA HIS A 47 -3.26 1.80 13.39
C HIS A 47 -4.47 1.97 14.31
N LEU A 48 -4.23 2.20 15.59
CA LEU A 48 -5.27 2.42 16.60
C LEU A 48 -5.38 3.92 16.91
N PHE A 49 -6.60 4.44 16.88
CA PHE A 49 -6.91 5.83 17.21
C PHE A 49 -8.32 5.95 17.78
N SER A 50 -8.55 6.99 18.59
CA SER A 50 -9.84 7.26 19.20
C SER A 50 -10.70 8.18 18.33
N THR A 51 -12.00 7.97 18.37
CA THR A 51 -13.02 8.86 17.79
C THR A 51 -14.12 9.14 18.82
N ASP A 52 -15.05 10.03 18.50
CA ASP A 52 -16.21 10.33 19.36
C ASP A 52 -17.09 9.09 19.63
N ASP A 53 -17.06 8.10 18.73
CA ASP A 53 -17.83 6.84 18.82
C ASP A 53 -17.01 5.69 19.45
N GLY A 54 -15.77 5.94 19.84
CA GLY A 54 -14.86 4.97 20.46
C GLY A 54 -13.59 4.68 19.63
N ASP A 55 -12.81 3.71 20.10
CA ASP A 55 -11.54 3.36 19.45
C ASP A 55 -11.75 2.57 18.14
N ILE A 56 -11.00 2.97 17.12
CA ILE A 56 -10.98 2.34 15.80
C ILE A 56 -9.58 1.78 15.50
N GLU A 57 -9.55 0.53 15.04
CA GLU A 57 -8.36 -0.10 14.46
C GLU A 57 -8.47 -0.06 12.93
N LEU A 58 -7.57 0.65 12.27
CA LEU A 58 -7.41 0.65 10.82
C LEU A 58 -6.22 -0.22 10.42
N VAL A 59 -6.45 -1.23 9.59
CA VAL A 59 -5.40 -2.19 9.17
C VAL A 59 -5.00 -1.94 7.73
N THR A 60 -3.72 -1.65 7.47
CA THR A 60 -3.24 -1.45 6.10
C THR A 60 -3.25 -2.75 5.29
N GLN A 61 -3.42 -2.60 3.97
CA GLN A 61 -3.32 -3.72 3.05
C GLN A 61 -1.93 -4.39 3.14
N ASN A 62 -1.90 -5.70 2.94
CA ASN A 62 -0.67 -6.49 3.00
C ASN A 62 0.12 -6.33 1.69
N GLU A 63 0.65 -5.12 1.47
CA GLU A 63 1.28 -4.73 0.22
C GLU A 63 2.63 -4.05 0.45
N TYR A 64 3.61 -4.34 -0.41
CA TYR A 64 4.94 -3.73 -0.33
C TYR A 64 5.36 -3.13 -1.68
N MET A 65 5.79 -1.87 -1.69
CA MET A 65 6.33 -1.23 -2.90
C MET A 65 7.76 -1.72 -3.14
N VAL A 66 7.94 -2.47 -4.22
CA VAL A 66 9.22 -3.06 -4.64
C VAL A 66 10.09 -2.06 -5.40
N GLY A 67 9.47 -1.21 -6.22
CA GLY A 67 10.19 -0.26 -7.05
C GLY A 67 9.28 0.69 -7.83
N LEU A 68 9.89 1.74 -8.35
CA LEU A 68 9.24 2.79 -9.13
C LEU A 68 9.91 2.95 -10.51
N PHE A 69 9.10 3.11 -11.56
CA PHE A 69 9.59 3.27 -12.92
C PHE A 69 9.10 4.53 -13.62
N GLU A 70 9.86 4.89 -14.65
CA GLU A 70 9.70 6.07 -15.51
C GLU A 70 10.01 7.41 -14.79
N VAL A 71 10.46 8.40 -15.56
CA VAL A 71 10.95 9.71 -15.06
C VAL A 71 9.81 10.56 -14.45
N GLU A 72 8.57 10.07 -14.48
CA GLU A 72 7.38 10.72 -13.91
C GLU A 72 6.61 9.82 -12.94
N ALA A 73 7.22 8.74 -12.40
CA ALA A 73 6.59 7.88 -11.40
C ALA A 73 5.25 7.25 -11.85
N LYS A 74 5.12 6.89 -13.13
CA LYS A 74 3.87 6.36 -13.71
C LYS A 74 3.61 4.90 -13.37
N TYR A 75 4.66 4.13 -13.07
CA TYR A 75 4.55 2.72 -12.80
C TYR A 75 5.15 2.35 -11.45
N TYR A 76 4.42 1.55 -10.70
CA TYR A 76 4.78 1.05 -9.38
C TYR A 76 4.79 -0.47 -9.43
N LEU A 77 5.88 -1.10 -9.00
CA LEU A 77 5.91 -2.54 -8.76
C LEU A 77 5.56 -2.76 -7.29
N TYR A 78 4.50 -3.53 -7.06
CA TYR A 78 4.06 -3.93 -5.73
C TYR A 78 4.13 -5.44 -5.58
N HIS A 79 4.35 -5.90 -4.35
CA HIS A 79 4.15 -7.28 -3.95
C HIS A 79 2.92 -7.33 -3.04
N CYS A 80 1.91 -8.09 -3.45
CA CYS A 80 0.73 -8.40 -2.66
C CYS A 80 1.04 -9.64 -1.80
N GLY A 81 1.17 -9.45 -0.49
CA GLY A 81 1.51 -10.50 0.45
C GLY A 81 0.41 -11.55 0.62
N ASP A 82 -0.86 -11.17 0.46
CA ASP A 82 -1.99 -12.10 0.61
C ASP A 82 -2.05 -13.11 -0.54
N ALA A 83 -1.81 -12.64 -1.76
CA ALA A 83 -1.81 -13.48 -2.96
C ALA A 83 -0.41 -14.05 -3.30
N GLY A 84 0.66 -13.52 -2.71
CA GLY A 84 2.04 -13.88 -3.01
C GLY A 84 2.45 -13.54 -4.46
N VAL A 85 1.92 -12.45 -5.00
CA VAL A 85 2.16 -12.04 -6.40
C VAL A 85 2.69 -10.62 -6.49
N PHE A 86 3.44 -10.37 -7.56
CA PHE A 86 3.91 -9.06 -7.96
C PHE A 86 2.98 -8.45 -9.01
N GLU A 87 2.63 -7.19 -8.80
CA GLU A 87 1.73 -6.41 -9.64
C GLU A 87 2.43 -5.17 -10.15
N LEU A 88 2.25 -4.88 -11.43
CA LEU A 88 2.60 -3.59 -12.01
C LEU A 88 1.37 -2.70 -12.00
N ARG A 89 1.41 -1.63 -11.22
CA ARG A 89 0.35 -0.63 -11.14
C ARG A 89 0.75 0.60 -11.93
N LYS A 90 -0.13 1.05 -12.83
CA LYS A 90 0.07 2.25 -13.66
C LYS A 90 -0.91 3.33 -13.24
N PHE A 91 -0.42 4.53 -12.97
CA PHE A 91 -1.27 5.69 -12.72
C PHE A 91 -2.01 6.10 -14.01
N GLU A 92 -3.34 6.21 -13.93
CA GLU A 92 -4.19 6.59 -15.05
C GLU A 92 -4.74 8.03 -14.93
N GLY A 93 -4.83 8.56 -13.71
CA GLY A 93 -5.36 9.91 -13.47
C GLY A 93 -6.04 10.04 -12.11
N PHE A 94 -6.96 11.00 -12.01
CA PHE A 94 -7.77 11.22 -10.82
C PHE A 94 -9.25 10.93 -11.14
N SER A 95 -9.98 10.37 -10.18
CA SER A 95 -11.44 10.27 -10.22
C SER A 95 -12.09 11.60 -9.83
N ASP A 96 -13.41 11.69 -10.00
CA ASP A 96 -14.20 12.91 -9.73
C ASP A 96 -14.12 13.38 -8.27
N ASP A 97 -13.86 12.46 -7.34
CA ASP A 97 -13.63 12.73 -5.91
C ASP A 97 -12.18 13.16 -5.58
N GLY A 98 -11.30 13.25 -6.59
CA GLY A 98 -9.89 13.59 -6.44
C GLY A 98 -8.99 12.42 -6.01
N SER A 99 -9.53 11.20 -5.90
CA SER A 99 -8.74 10.01 -5.58
C SER A 99 -7.87 9.58 -6.78
N LYS A 100 -6.69 9.02 -6.51
CA LYS A 100 -5.80 8.52 -7.59
C LYS A 100 -6.32 7.20 -8.15
N VAL A 101 -6.36 7.08 -9.47
CA VAL A 101 -6.79 5.88 -10.19
C VAL A 101 -5.59 5.16 -10.79
N TYR A 102 -5.54 3.84 -10.61
CA TYR A 102 -4.49 2.98 -11.16
C TYR A 102 -5.07 1.79 -11.91
N SER A 103 -4.45 1.41 -13.02
CA SER A 103 -4.62 0.09 -13.60
C SER A 103 -3.59 -0.88 -13.02
N SER A 104 -3.93 -2.16 -12.88
CA SER A 104 -3.03 -3.18 -12.32
C SER A 104 -2.94 -4.40 -13.23
N VAL A 105 -1.74 -4.97 -13.35
CA VAL A 105 -1.49 -6.23 -14.06
C VAL A 105 -0.59 -7.13 -13.20
N VAL A 106 -1.04 -8.36 -12.96
CA VAL A 106 -0.24 -9.39 -12.28
C VAL A 106 0.90 -9.86 -13.19
N LEU A 107 2.12 -9.84 -12.67
CA LEU A 107 3.32 -10.27 -13.39
C LEU A 107 3.78 -11.69 -13.02
N GLY A 108 3.39 -12.18 -11.85
CA GLY A 108 3.75 -13.51 -11.34
C GLY A 108 4.17 -13.48 -9.87
N SER A 109 4.61 -14.62 -9.33
CA SER A 109 5.00 -14.77 -7.92
C SER A 109 6.51 -14.91 -7.68
N ASP A 110 7.30 -15.14 -8.73
CA ASP A 110 8.76 -15.27 -8.61
C ASP A 110 9.43 -13.91 -8.80
N TYR A 111 10.05 -13.40 -7.73
CA TYR A 111 10.74 -12.11 -7.74
C TYR A 111 11.77 -12.01 -8.87
N LYS A 112 12.63 -13.02 -9.06
CA LYS A 112 13.72 -12.95 -10.05
C LYS A 112 13.16 -12.88 -11.46
N LYS A 113 12.21 -13.76 -11.80
CA LYS A 113 11.56 -13.78 -13.11
C LYS A 113 10.80 -12.50 -13.40
N VAL A 114 10.12 -11.94 -12.40
CA VAL A 114 9.40 -10.68 -12.54
C VAL A 114 10.37 -9.53 -12.81
N ILE A 115 11.48 -9.43 -12.06
CA ILE A 115 12.49 -8.40 -12.30
C ILE A 115 13.15 -8.54 -13.68
N GLU A 116 13.45 -9.76 -14.14
CA GLU A 116 13.95 -10.01 -15.49
C GLU A 116 12.94 -9.57 -16.55
N GLY A 117 11.66 -9.92 -16.40
CA GLY A 117 10.59 -9.51 -17.31
C GLY A 117 10.44 -7.99 -17.39
N ILE A 118 10.52 -7.30 -16.24
CA ILE A 118 10.51 -5.84 -16.17
C ILE A 118 11.71 -5.25 -16.90
N LYS A 119 12.93 -5.75 -16.66
CA LYS A 119 14.15 -5.26 -17.33
C LYS A 119 14.09 -5.43 -18.85
N ASN A 120 13.53 -6.55 -19.31
CA ASN A 120 13.34 -6.82 -20.73
C ASN A 120 12.32 -5.88 -21.39
N ARG A 121 11.33 -5.37 -20.62
CA ARG A 121 10.34 -4.42 -21.12
C ARG A 121 10.90 -3.00 -21.31
N TRP A 122 11.89 -2.61 -20.51
CA TRP A 122 12.57 -1.31 -20.64
C TRP A 122 14.10 -1.49 -20.74
N PRO A 123 14.59 -2.07 -21.86
CA PRO A 123 16.00 -2.47 -21.99
C PRO A 123 16.98 -1.28 -21.99
N ASN A 124 16.51 -0.08 -22.32
CA ASN A 124 17.33 1.14 -22.34
C ASN A 124 17.52 1.78 -20.96
N ARG A 125 16.85 1.25 -19.91
CA ARG A 125 17.03 1.74 -18.55
C ARG A 125 18.26 1.08 -17.91
N VAL A 126 19.24 1.91 -17.58
CA VAL A 126 20.53 1.46 -17.03
C VAL A 126 20.58 1.41 -15.50
N VAL A 127 19.71 2.16 -14.80
CA VAL A 127 19.63 2.18 -13.33
C VAL A 127 18.30 1.62 -12.84
N TRP A 128 18.38 0.64 -11.96
CA TRP A 128 17.23 -0.04 -11.36
C TRP A 128 17.33 0.03 -9.84
N ASN A 129 16.26 0.53 -9.19
CA ASN A 129 16.14 0.56 -7.74
C ASN A 129 15.00 -0.38 -7.34
N PHE A 130 15.37 -1.61 -7.03
CA PHE A 130 14.45 -2.64 -6.55
C PHE A 130 14.83 -3.07 -5.16
N THR A 131 13.82 -3.28 -4.32
CA THR A 131 13.98 -3.82 -2.99
C THR A 131 13.33 -5.18 -2.92
N ILE A 132 14.07 -6.18 -2.43
CA ILE A 132 13.48 -7.49 -2.12
C ILE A 132 12.48 -7.27 -0.98
N PRO A 133 11.21 -7.68 -1.12
CA PRO A 133 10.22 -7.52 -0.05
C PRO A 133 10.69 -8.17 1.25
N PRO A 134 10.83 -7.41 2.34
CA PRO A 134 11.18 -7.96 3.66
C PRO A 134 9.90 -8.41 4.37
N LEU A 135 9.87 -9.63 4.92
CA LEU A 135 8.78 -10.01 5.82
C LEU A 135 9.12 -9.55 7.25
N ALA A 136 8.16 -8.89 7.91
CA ALA A 136 8.26 -8.39 9.29
C ALA A 136 8.08 -9.51 10.33
#